data_AF-A0A7W2Y8C8-F1
#
_entry.id   AF-A0A7W2Y8C8-F1
#
_cell.length_a   1.000
_cell.length_b   1.000
_cell.length_c   1.000
_cell.angle_alpha   90.00
_cell.angle_beta   90.00
_cell.angle_gamma   90.00
#
_symmetry.space_group_name_H-M   'P 1'
#
loop_
_entity.id
_entity.type
_entity.pdbx_description
1 polymer ?
#
loop_
_entity_poly.entity_id
_entity_poly.type
_entity_poly.pdbx_seq_one_letter_code
_entity_poly.pdbx_strand_id
1 'polypeptide(L)'
;MTFAAHLSKSNENSLEARVKNFRVAYAAYRDIQTSQSVHKHSDMQNTLGTSDELTQANTIIKNSLDIAVKNFSKSDLQKAQQQGLLSDFEAKNIDAISIGKDLTSSNEKGIQENKDRIAQARAEMSDKNKDKSKDKSRDI
;
A
#
# COMPACT_ATOMS: atom_id res chain seq x y z
N MET A 1 26.91 20.42 -31.29
CA MET A 1 26.26 20.00 -30.04
C MET A 1 26.41 18.49 -29.91
N THR A 2 27.42 18.05 -29.16
CA THR A 2 27.66 16.64 -28.85
C THR A 2 26.66 16.23 -27.79
N PHE A 3 25.59 15.53 -28.20
CA PHE A 3 24.74 14.80 -27.28
C PHE A 3 25.60 13.72 -26.64
N ALA A 4 26.03 14.00 -25.42
CA ALA A 4 26.71 13.07 -24.55
C ALA A 4 25.89 11.78 -24.48
N ALA A 5 26.37 10.75 -25.16
CA ALA A 5 25.99 9.36 -24.96
C ALA A 5 26.50 8.85 -23.60
N HIS A 6 26.33 9.65 -22.55
CA HIS A 6 26.36 9.22 -21.16
C HIS A 6 24.96 8.72 -20.80
N LEU A 7 24.44 7.74 -21.56
CA LEU A 7 23.75 6.64 -20.92
C LEU A 7 24.83 5.94 -20.11
N SER A 8 25.07 6.47 -18.92
CA SER A 8 25.81 5.79 -17.89
C SER A 8 25.31 4.36 -17.87
N LYS A 9 26.21 3.43 -18.21
CA LYS A 9 26.19 2.07 -17.65
C LYS A 9 26.35 2.21 -16.13
N SER A 10 25.40 2.87 -15.48
CA SER A 10 25.35 3.06 -14.04
C SER A 10 24.82 1.76 -13.49
N ASN A 11 25.74 0.80 -13.38
CA ASN A 11 25.71 -0.33 -12.47
C ASN A 11 24.28 -0.76 -12.10
N GLU A 12 23.60 -1.50 -12.99
CA GLU A 12 22.21 -1.97 -12.78
C GLU A 12 22.04 -2.82 -11.51
N ASN A 13 23.14 -3.14 -10.84
CA ASN A 13 23.19 -3.88 -9.59
C ASN A 13 23.71 -3.05 -8.38
N SER A 14 23.74 -1.72 -8.49
CA SER A 14 24.10 -0.84 -7.38
C SER A 14 23.08 -0.91 -6.25
N LEU A 15 23.51 -0.60 -5.03
CA LEU A 15 22.63 -0.60 -3.86
C LEU A 15 21.47 0.38 -4.05
N GLU A 16 21.73 1.56 -4.61
CA GLU A 16 20.71 2.55 -4.96
C GLU A 16 19.71 2.03 -5.99
N ALA A 17 20.17 1.32 -7.02
CA ALA A 17 19.29 0.73 -8.02
C ALA A 17 18.37 -0.33 -7.40
N ARG A 18 18.89 -1.17 -6.49
CA ARG A 18 18.09 -2.14 -5.75
C ARG A 18 17.05 -1.47 -4.85
N VAL A 19 17.43 -0.40 -4.13
CA VAL A 19 16.50 0.39 -3.30
C VAL A 19 15.40 1.02 -4.14
N LYS A 20 15.75 1.60 -5.29
CA LYS A 20 14.77 2.15 -6.23
C LYS A 20 13.82 1.08 -6.75
N ASN A 21 14.34 -0.08 -7.16
CA ASN A 21 13.53 -1.21 -7.64
C ASN A 21 12.55 -1.71 -6.57
N PHE A 22 13.01 -1.83 -5.31
CA PHE A 22 12.13 -2.16 -4.19
C PHE A 22 11.01 -1.12 -4.01
N ARG A 23 11.34 0.17 -4.00
CA ARG A 23 10.35 1.26 -3.85
C ARG A 23 9.28 1.22 -4.94
N VAL A 24 9.68 1.02 -6.18
CA VAL A 24 8.75 0.92 -7.32
C VAL A 24 7.85 -0.29 -7.17
N ALA A 25 8.41 -1.47 -6.86
CA ALA A 25 7.63 -2.69 -6.67
C ALA A 25 6.67 -2.58 -5.47
N TYR A 26 7.12 -1.95 -4.37
CA TYR A 26 6.31 -1.76 -3.17
C TYR A 26 5.17 -0.75 -3.40
N ALA A 27 5.42 0.32 -4.16
CA ALA A 27 4.37 1.27 -4.56
C ALA A 27 3.30 0.57 -5.43
N ALA A 28 3.71 -0.19 -6.45
CA ALA A 28 2.78 -0.96 -7.29
C ALA A 28 1.98 -1.98 -6.47
N TYR A 29 2.61 -2.63 -5.48
CA TYR A 29 1.92 -3.53 -4.57
C TYR A 29 0.83 -2.81 -3.77
N ARG A 30 1.14 -1.63 -3.21
CA ARG A 30 0.14 -0.83 -2.50
C ARG A 30 -0.99 -0.36 -3.40
N ASP A 31 -0.70 0.00 -4.64
CA ASP A 31 -1.71 0.44 -5.60
C ASP A 31 -2.67 -0.70 -5.94
N ILE A 32 -2.18 -1.91 -6.21
CA ILE A 32 -3.05 -3.07 -6.45
C ILE A 32 -3.85 -3.46 -5.21
N GLN A 33 -3.24 -3.44 -4.01
CA GLN A 33 -3.98 -3.70 -2.77
C GLN A 33 -5.11 -2.67 -2.57
N THR A 34 -4.88 -1.43 -2.96
CA THR A 34 -5.89 -0.37 -2.96
C THR A 34 -6.96 -0.65 -4.00
N SER A 35 -6.59 -0.95 -5.25
CA SER A 35 -7.54 -1.31 -6.31
C SER A 35 -8.41 -2.52 -5.93
N GLN A 36 -7.85 -3.56 -5.33
CA GLN A 36 -8.61 -4.72 -4.83
C GLN A 36 -9.57 -4.34 -3.70
N SER A 37 -9.15 -3.46 -2.79
CA SER A 37 -10.00 -2.97 -1.70
C SER A 37 -11.16 -2.14 -2.24
N VAL A 38 -10.91 -1.32 -3.25
CA VAL A 38 -11.89 -0.40 -3.83
C VAL A 38 -12.80 -1.10 -4.86
N HIS A 39 -12.33 -2.15 -5.53
CA HIS A 39 -13.15 -3.01 -6.40
C HIS A 39 -14.32 -3.70 -5.64
N LYS A 40 -14.25 -3.75 -4.29
CA LYS A 40 -15.38 -4.17 -3.45
C LYS A 40 -16.57 -3.18 -3.48
N HIS A 41 -16.38 -1.97 -3.99
CA HIS A 41 -17.44 -1.00 -4.23
C HIS A 41 -18.00 -1.16 -5.65
N SER A 42 -19.32 -1.33 -5.77
CA SER A 42 -20.04 -1.56 -7.03
C SER A 42 -19.68 -0.55 -8.13
N ASP A 43 -19.47 0.71 -7.74
CA ASP A 43 -19.30 1.82 -8.67
C ASP A 43 -17.90 1.83 -9.32
N MET A 44 -16.96 1.08 -8.75
CA MET A 44 -15.56 1.03 -9.17
C MET A 44 -15.22 -0.24 -9.96
N GLN A 45 -16.10 -1.24 -9.98
CA GLN A 45 -15.87 -2.54 -10.63
C GLN A 45 -15.60 -2.42 -12.14
N ASN A 46 -16.25 -1.48 -12.83
CA ASN A 46 -16.07 -1.27 -14.27
C ASN A 46 -14.88 -0.36 -14.62
N THR A 47 -14.19 0.20 -13.63
CA THR A 47 -13.12 1.21 -13.85
C THR A 47 -11.73 0.68 -13.56
N LEU A 48 -11.63 -0.36 -12.72
CA LEU A 48 -10.36 -0.90 -12.24
C LEU A 48 -9.93 -2.20 -12.94
N GLY A 49 -10.63 -2.59 -14.01
CA GLY A 49 -10.48 -3.88 -14.68
C GLY A 49 -11.28 -4.99 -13.99
N THR A 50 -11.22 -6.19 -14.56
CA THR A 50 -11.91 -7.36 -14.03
C THR A 50 -11.23 -7.90 -12.76
N SER A 51 -11.98 -8.64 -11.94
CA SER A 51 -11.44 -9.31 -10.75
C SER A 51 -10.27 -10.25 -11.08
N ASP A 52 -10.30 -10.89 -12.25
CA ASP A 52 -9.24 -11.80 -12.71
C ASP A 52 -7.97 -11.02 -13.08
N GLU A 53 -8.10 -9.89 -13.76
CA GLU A 53 -6.97 -9.01 -14.08
C GLU A 53 -6.32 -8.45 -12.81
N LEU A 54 -7.12 -8.02 -11.83
CA LEU A 54 -6.61 -7.56 -10.53
C LEU A 54 -5.90 -8.68 -9.77
N THR A 55 -6.39 -9.92 -9.85
CA THR A 55 -5.76 -11.07 -9.19
C THR A 55 -4.44 -11.46 -9.86
N GLN A 56 -4.40 -11.45 -11.20
CA GLN A 56 -3.19 -11.68 -11.98
C GLN A 56 -2.15 -10.58 -11.73
N ALA A 57 -2.56 -9.31 -11.75
CA ALA A 57 -1.71 -8.18 -11.45
C ALA A 57 -1.11 -8.28 -10.03
N ASN A 58 -1.91 -8.66 -9.04
CA ASN A 58 -1.44 -8.88 -7.67
C ASN A 58 -0.39 -9.99 -7.60
N THR A 59 -0.60 -11.10 -8.32
CA THR A 59 0.36 -12.20 -8.38
C THR A 59 1.69 -11.75 -9.00
N ILE A 60 1.63 -11.05 -10.14
CA ILE A 60 2.82 -10.53 -10.83
C ILE A 60 3.58 -9.57 -9.93
N ILE A 61 2.89 -8.63 -9.30
CA ILE A 61 3.51 -7.62 -8.45
C ILE A 61 4.07 -8.21 -7.16
N LYS A 62 3.39 -9.20 -6.55
CA LYS A 62 3.96 -9.96 -5.43
C LYS A 62 5.25 -10.66 -5.82
N ASN A 63 5.29 -11.31 -6.98
CA ASN A 63 6.50 -11.96 -7.49
C ASN A 63 7.62 -10.94 -7.76
N SER A 64 7.29 -9.78 -8.37
CA SER A 64 8.27 -8.71 -8.59
C SER A 64 8.82 -8.16 -7.27
N LEU A 65 7.97 -8.00 -6.26
CA LEU A 65 8.38 -7.53 -4.93
C LEU A 65 9.28 -8.57 -4.23
N ASP A 66 8.94 -9.86 -4.31
CA ASP A 66 9.75 -10.94 -3.75
C ASP A 66 11.15 -10.99 -4.39
N ILE A 67 11.23 -10.88 -5.73
CA ILE A 67 12.52 -10.79 -6.44
C ILE A 67 13.31 -9.55 -6.00
N ALA A 68 12.66 -8.40 -5.88
CA ALA A 68 13.30 -7.16 -5.45
C ALA A 68 13.87 -7.28 -4.03
N VAL A 69 13.15 -7.94 -3.13
CA VAL A 69 13.57 -8.19 -1.74
C VAL A 69 14.72 -9.19 -1.67
N LYS A 70 14.68 -10.29 -2.45
CA LYS A 70 15.74 -11.30 -2.50
C LYS A 70 17.07 -10.77 -3.04
N ASN A 71 17.05 -9.66 -3.77
CA ASN A 71 18.26 -8.98 -4.23
C ASN A 71 19.01 -8.22 -3.12
N PHE A 72 18.44 -8.13 -1.91
CA PHE A 72 19.13 -7.59 -0.74
C PHE A 72 19.75 -8.69 0.10
N SER A 73 21.04 -8.54 0.40
CA SER A 73 21.65 -9.24 1.52
C SER A 73 21.46 -8.45 2.83
N LYS A 74 21.65 -9.10 3.98
CA LYS A 74 21.62 -8.40 5.29
C LYS A 74 22.64 -7.27 5.38
N SER A 75 23.82 -7.43 4.77
CA SER A 75 24.85 -6.40 4.75
C SER A 75 24.48 -5.24 3.80
N ASP A 76 23.76 -5.51 2.71
CA ASP A 76 23.22 -4.46 1.83
C ASP A 76 22.18 -3.61 2.54
N LEU A 77 21.29 -4.21 3.34
CA LEU A 77 20.30 -3.48 4.14
C LEU A 77 20.97 -2.55 5.15
N GLN A 78 21.96 -3.05 5.89
CA GLN A 78 22.72 -2.25 6.85
C GLN A 78 23.46 -1.10 6.17
N LYS A 79 24.10 -1.36 5.02
CA LYS A 79 24.77 -0.32 4.23
C LYS A 79 23.79 0.74 3.74
N ALA A 80 22.63 0.33 3.22
CA ALA A 80 21.63 1.24 2.71
C ALA A 80 21.02 2.12 3.82
N GLN A 81 20.86 1.59 5.04
CA GLN A 81 20.47 2.37 6.21
C GLN A 81 21.56 3.35 6.63
N GLN A 82 22.82 2.89 6.73
CA GLN A 82 23.95 3.75 7.10
C GLN A 82 24.19 4.89 6.09
N GLN A 83 23.90 4.64 4.81
CA GLN A 83 23.97 5.63 3.74
C GLN A 83 22.71 6.50 3.62
N GLY A 84 21.69 6.28 4.46
CA GLY A 84 20.42 7.02 4.41
C GLY A 84 19.58 6.75 3.16
N LEU A 85 19.89 5.70 2.40
CA LEU A 85 19.17 5.29 1.21
C LEU A 85 17.85 4.61 1.56
N LEU A 86 17.82 3.84 2.65
CA LEU A 86 16.64 3.19 3.21
C LEU A 86 16.33 3.76 4.60
N SER A 87 15.05 4.00 4.85
CA SER A 87 14.55 4.25 6.20
C SER A 87 14.45 2.94 7.00
N ASP A 88 14.45 3.05 8.33
CA ASP A 88 14.24 1.90 9.21
C ASP A 88 12.91 1.18 8.97
N PHE A 89 11.90 1.92 8.54
CA PHE A 89 10.60 1.36 8.16
C PHE A 89 10.71 0.50 6.90
N GLU A 90 11.38 1.02 5.86
CA GLU A 90 11.57 0.26 4.62
C GLU A 90 12.45 -0.97 4.83
N ALA A 91 13.53 -0.86 5.62
CA ALA A 91 14.39 -1.99 5.96
C ALA A 91 13.62 -3.11 6.70
N LYS A 92 12.75 -2.74 7.65
CA LYS A 92 11.86 -3.69 8.34
C LYS A 92 10.86 -4.35 7.39
N ASN A 93 10.32 -3.62 6.42
CA ASN A 93 9.43 -4.20 5.41
C ASN A 93 10.17 -5.20 4.52
N ILE A 94 11.39 -4.87 4.05
CA ILE A 94 12.21 -5.78 3.25
C ILE A 94 12.51 -7.06 4.04
N ASP A 95 12.93 -6.93 5.30
CA ASP A 95 13.22 -8.08 6.17
C ASP A 95 11.97 -8.94 6.43
N ALA A 96 10.83 -8.30 6.69
CA ALA A 96 9.55 -9.00 6.88
C ALA A 96 9.10 -9.77 5.63
N ILE A 97 9.20 -9.17 4.44
CA ILE A 97 8.86 -9.85 3.18
C ILE A 97 9.85 -10.99 2.91
N SER A 98 11.14 -10.79 3.20
CA SER A 98 12.19 -11.79 2.96
C SER A 98 11.97 -13.08 3.75
N ILE A 99 11.41 -12.99 4.96
CA ILE A 99 11.07 -14.14 5.80
C ILE A 99 9.67 -14.72 5.50
N GLY A 100 9.01 -14.26 4.43
CA GLY A 100 7.69 -14.74 4.02
C GLY A 100 6.54 -14.21 4.86
N LYS A 101 6.73 -13.10 5.59
CA LYS A 101 5.65 -12.47 6.35
C LYS A 101 4.75 -11.70 5.40
N ASP A 102 3.48 -12.07 5.36
CA ASP A 102 2.50 -11.42 4.48
C ASP A 102 2.23 -9.99 4.98
N LEU A 103 2.44 -9.00 4.10
CA LEU A 103 2.25 -7.56 4.41
C LEU A 103 0.77 -7.16 4.54
N THR A 104 -0.13 -8.06 4.13
CA THR A 104 -1.58 -7.86 4.02
C THR A 104 -2.25 -7.57 5.36
N SER A 105 -1.71 -8.09 6.46
CA SER A 105 -2.38 -8.03 7.79
C SER A 105 -2.51 -6.63 8.37
N SER A 106 -1.65 -5.68 7.98
CA SER A 106 -1.65 -4.33 8.57
C SER A 106 -2.67 -3.40 7.91
N ASN A 107 -2.96 -3.59 6.61
CA ASN A 107 -3.89 -2.72 5.89
C ASN A 107 -5.36 -3.09 6.15
N GLU A 108 -5.69 -4.39 6.29
CA GLU A 108 -7.06 -4.81 6.61
C GLU A 108 -7.52 -4.28 7.96
N LYS A 109 -6.63 -4.28 8.96
CA LYS A 109 -6.96 -3.78 10.29
C LYS A 109 -7.25 -2.27 10.28
N GLY A 110 -6.44 -1.47 9.58
CA GLY A 110 -6.66 -0.03 9.45
C GLY A 110 -7.91 0.34 8.64
N ILE A 111 -8.24 -0.43 7.60
CA ILE A 111 -9.47 -0.26 6.82
C ILE A 111 -10.69 -0.62 7.67
N GLN A 112 -10.62 -1.69 8.47
CA GLN A 112 -11.69 -2.10 9.36
C GLN A 112 -11.92 -1.09 10.48
N GLU A 113 -10.84 -0.63 11.14
CA GLU A 113 -10.92 0.40 12.18
C GLU A 113 -11.54 1.71 11.65
N ASN A 114 -11.20 2.13 10.42
CA ASN A 114 -11.83 3.30 9.80
C ASN A 114 -13.30 3.06 9.44
N LYS A 115 -13.68 1.87 8.97
CA LYS A 115 -15.09 1.51 8.76
C LYS A 115 -15.88 1.55 10.07
N ASP A 116 -15.32 1.02 11.14
CA ASP A 116 -15.95 0.98 12.46
C ASP A 116 -16.14 2.39 13.02
N ARG A 117 -15.14 3.27 12.85
CA ARG A 117 -15.25 4.70 13.23
C ARG A 117 -16.33 5.44 12.45
N ILE A 118 -16.44 5.21 11.14
CA ILE A 118 -17.49 5.83 10.31
C ILE A 118 -18.88 5.30 10.70
N ALA A 119 -18.98 4.00 10.99
CA ALA A 119 -20.23 3.38 11.45
C ALA A 119 -20.67 3.95 12.80
N GLN A 120 -19.76 4.08 13.77
CA GLN A 120 -20.03 4.72 15.06
C GLN A 120 -20.44 6.19 14.92
N ALA A 121 -19.70 6.98 14.13
CA ALA A 121 -20.04 8.39 13.91
C ALA A 121 -21.44 8.56 13.28
N ARG A 122 -21.84 7.67 12.36
CA ARG A 122 -23.20 7.66 11.78
C ARG A 122 -24.26 7.27 12.80
N ALA A 123 -24.00 6.27 13.64
CA ALA A 123 -24.92 5.85 14.69
C ALA A 123 -25.18 6.99 15.71
N GLU A 124 -24.10 7.63 16.19
CA GLU A 124 -24.17 8.77 17.12
C GLU A 124 -24.94 9.97 16.54
N MET A 125 -24.81 10.24 15.24
CA MET A 125 -25.59 11.29 14.58
C MET A 125 -27.07 10.93 14.44
N SER A 126 -27.41 9.64 14.29
CA SER A 126 -28.81 9.21 14.20
C SER A 126 -29.54 9.34 15.55
N ASP A 127 -28.86 9.08 16.66
CA ASP A 127 -29.45 9.19 18.01
C ASP A 127 -29.66 10.65 18.42
N LYS A 128 -28.74 11.55 18.07
CA LYS A 128 -28.91 13.01 18.29
C LYS A 128 -30.10 13.60 17.55
N ASN A 129 -30.52 13.00 16.44
CA ASN A 129 -31.66 13.48 15.65
C ASN A 129 -33.02 13.00 16.19
N LYS A 130 -33.04 11.90 16.96
CA LYS A 130 -34.25 11.44 17.65
C LYS A 130 -34.61 12.32 18.85
N ASP A 131 -33.63 12.88 19.55
CA ASP A 131 -33.88 13.71 20.73
C ASP A 131 -34.43 15.11 20.37
N LYS A 132 -33.98 15.71 19.25
CA LYS A 132 -34.53 16.98 18.75
C LYS A 132 -35.96 16.90 18.21
N SER A 133 -36.46 15.68 17.96
CA SER A 133 -37.79 15.46 17.38
C SER A 133 -38.89 15.29 18.43
N LYS A 134 -38.56 15.19 19.72
CA LYS A 134 -39.56 15.05 20.81
C LYS A 134 -40.04 16.39 21.40
N ASP A 135 -39.39 17.50 21.09
CA ASP A 135 -39.64 18.79 21.75
C ASP A 135 -40.56 19.75 20.96
N LYS A 136 -41.24 19.26 19.91
CA LYS A 136 -42.14 20.09 19.06
C LYS A 136 -43.61 19.68 19.06
N SER A 137 -44.05 18.79 19.96
CA SER A 137 -45.46 18.35 20.05
C SER A 137 -46.13 18.68 21.38
N ARG A 138 -45.89 19.87 21.92
CA ARG A 138 -46.73 20.49 22.95
C ARG A 138 -46.89 21.96 22.60
N ASP A 139 -47.85 22.25 21.73
CA ASP A 139 -48.60 23.51 21.65
C ASP A 139 -49.60 23.38 20.49
N ILE A 140 -50.77 22.81 20.80
CA ILE A 140 -52.04 23.07 20.11
C ILE A 140 -53.13 23.08 21.18
#